data_AF-A0A7K3LY66-F1
#
_entry.id   AF-A0A7K3LY66-F1
#
_cell.length_a   1.000
_cell.length_b   1.000
_cell.length_c   1.000
_cell.angle_alpha   90.00
_cell.angle_beta   90.00
_cell.angle_gamma   90.00
#
_symmetry.space_group_name_H-M   'P 1'
#
loop_
_entity.id
_entity.type
_entity.pdbx_description
1 polymer ?
#
loop_
_entity_poly.entity_id
_entity_poly.type
_entity_poly.pdbx_seq_one_letter_code
_entity_poly.pdbx_strand_id
1 'polypeptide(L)'
;MRPRITQRRRWIGAGIALLGAAAVAGSAYPAWYEGQGPRDWPLEQLFTASPAGTATAFWGSVAAPLAVVGLLGALGAVLRFRFILGLGWLVGSATFALWALMSIIGGNWSPDGLTAGAWLCLSGLAVLLGGILGMGPRKEGVEAPLSVFEGDPPQ
;
A
#
# COMPACT_ATOMS: atom_id res chain seq x y z
N MET A 1 23.53 -18.42 -20.80
CA MET A 1 22.21 -17.82 -21.15
C MET A 1 21.20 -17.92 -20.01
N ARG A 2 21.18 -17.02 -19.01
CA ARG A 2 20.03 -16.84 -18.08
C ARG A 2 20.10 -15.46 -17.41
N PRO A 3 19.35 -14.45 -17.92
CA PRO A 3 18.85 -13.39 -17.03
C PRO A 3 17.37 -12.99 -17.25
N ARG A 4 16.66 -13.57 -18.23
CA ARG A 4 15.28 -13.16 -18.55
C ARG A 4 14.24 -13.46 -17.46
N ILE A 5 14.48 -14.48 -16.63
CA ILE A 5 13.50 -14.98 -15.66
C ILE A 5 13.35 -14.03 -14.46
N THR A 6 14.45 -13.44 -13.98
CA THR A 6 14.44 -12.49 -12.85
C THR A 6 13.83 -11.15 -13.25
N GLN A 7 14.08 -10.69 -14.48
CA GLN A 7 13.49 -9.47 -15.02
C GLN A 7 11.97 -9.60 -15.17
N ARG A 8 11.48 -10.72 -15.72
CA ARG A 8 10.04 -10.96 -15.92
C ARG A 8 9.26 -11.02 -14.60
N ARG A 9 9.83 -11.63 -13.54
CA ARG A 9 9.22 -11.63 -12.20
C ARG A 9 9.08 -10.23 -11.60
N ARG A 10 10.08 -9.36 -11.76
CA ARG A 10 10.01 -7.97 -11.29
C ARG A 10 8.94 -7.15 -12.00
N TRP A 11 8.77 -7.35 -13.31
CA TRP A 11 7.71 -6.69 -14.08
C TRP A 11 6.31 -7.14 -13.68
N ILE A 12 6.13 -8.45 -13.48
CA ILE A 12 4.85 -9.00 -13.01
C ILE A 12 4.55 -8.46 -11.61
N GLY A 13 5.53 -8.46 -10.69
CA GLY A 13 5.37 -7.87 -9.35
C GLY A 13 5.03 -6.37 -9.39
N ALA A 14 5.68 -5.59 -10.25
CA ALA A 14 5.37 -4.16 -10.45
C ALA A 14 3.95 -3.94 -10.97
N GLY A 15 3.52 -4.75 -11.94
CA GLY A 15 2.16 -4.67 -12.49
C GLY A 15 1.09 -5.01 -11.46
N ILE A 16 1.31 -6.06 -10.66
CA ILE A 16 0.41 -6.44 -9.56
C ILE A 16 0.37 -5.32 -8.50
N ALA A 17 1.54 -4.77 -8.13
CA ALA A 17 1.61 -3.66 -7.18
C ALA A 17 0.86 -2.42 -7.67
N LEU A 18 0.99 -2.09 -8.97
CA LEU A 18 0.26 -0.98 -9.59
C LEU A 18 -1.26 -1.19 -9.51
N LEU A 19 -1.74 -2.39 -9.83
CA LEU A 19 -3.16 -2.73 -9.75
C LEU A 19 -3.68 -2.60 -8.31
N GLY A 20 -2.92 -3.08 -7.33
CA GLY A 20 -3.26 -2.92 -5.91
C GLY A 20 -3.36 -1.45 -5.49
N ALA A 21 -2.36 -0.63 -5.85
CA ALA A 21 -2.39 0.80 -5.55
C ALA A 21 -3.53 1.54 -6.24
N ALA A 22 -3.85 1.18 -7.49
CA ALA A 22 -4.99 1.74 -8.22
C ALA A 22 -6.32 1.35 -7.56
N ALA A 23 -6.46 0.11 -7.07
CA ALA A 23 -7.63 -0.31 -6.32
C ALA A 23 -7.78 0.45 -4.99
N VAL A 24 -6.68 0.69 -4.26
CA VAL A 24 -6.68 1.51 -3.03
C VAL A 24 -7.09 2.95 -3.33
N ALA A 25 -6.54 3.58 -4.37
CA ALA A 25 -6.94 4.94 -4.76
C ALA A 25 -8.40 4.99 -5.25
N GLY A 26 -8.81 3.98 -6.02
CA GLY A 26 -10.19 3.82 -6.50
C GLY A 26 -11.20 3.60 -5.39
N SER A 27 -10.77 3.04 -4.25
CA SER A 27 -11.63 2.85 -3.08
C SER A 27 -12.09 4.16 -2.45
N ALA A 28 -11.48 5.31 -2.77
CA ALA A 28 -11.92 6.61 -2.30
C ALA A 28 -13.27 7.08 -2.87
N TYR A 29 -13.79 6.41 -3.91
CA TYR A 29 -15.05 6.76 -4.58
C TYR A 29 -16.27 6.01 -4.04
N PRO A 30 -16.25 4.67 -3.91
CA PRO A 30 -17.36 3.95 -3.30
C PRO A 30 -17.45 4.24 -1.79
N ALA A 31 -18.68 4.17 -1.26
CA ALA A 31 -18.92 4.23 0.18
C ALA A 31 -18.13 3.14 0.91
N TRP A 32 -17.65 3.45 2.11
CA TRP A 32 -16.97 2.51 3.00
C TRP A 32 -17.88 2.01 4.11
N TYR A 33 -18.78 2.87 4.58
CA TYR A 33 -19.68 2.55 5.69
C TYR A 33 -21.01 3.29 5.56
N GLU A 34 -22.13 2.56 5.63
CA GLU A 34 -23.51 3.11 5.63
C GLU A 34 -23.79 4.22 4.60
N GLY A 35 -23.22 4.09 3.38
CA GLY A 35 -23.40 5.06 2.29
C GLY A 35 -22.50 6.30 2.36
N GLN A 36 -21.68 6.46 3.39
CA GLN A 36 -20.65 7.50 3.48
C GLN A 36 -19.29 7.00 2.97
N GLY A 37 -18.60 7.84 2.23
CA GLY A 37 -17.31 7.54 1.63
C GLY A 37 -16.14 8.32 2.25
N PRO A 38 -14.89 7.95 1.93
CA PRO A 38 -13.67 8.65 2.38
C PRO A 38 -13.58 10.13 1.96
N ARG A 39 -14.45 10.57 1.05
CA ARG A 39 -14.58 11.97 0.61
C ARG A 39 -15.41 12.82 1.56
N ASP A 40 -16.31 12.19 2.30
CA ASP A 40 -17.24 12.89 3.17
C ASP A 40 -16.64 13.10 4.57
N TRP A 41 -15.62 12.28 4.92
CA TRP A 41 -14.91 12.34 6.19
C TRP A 41 -13.71 13.31 6.16
N PRO A 42 -13.71 14.33 7.02
CA PRO A 42 -12.56 15.22 7.20
C PRO A 42 -11.36 14.48 7.80
N LEU A 43 -10.15 14.91 7.40
CA LEU A 43 -8.90 14.47 8.00
C LEU A 43 -8.82 14.76 9.51
N GLU A 44 -9.42 15.85 9.97
CA GLU A 44 -9.44 16.25 11.38
C GLU A 44 -10.19 15.25 12.28
N GLN A 45 -11.19 14.56 11.70
CA GLN A 45 -11.96 13.51 12.36
C GLN A 45 -11.13 12.23 12.59
N LEU A 46 -10.03 12.04 11.85
CA LEU A 46 -9.10 10.94 12.10
C LEU A 46 -8.25 11.16 13.37
N PHE A 47 -8.13 12.41 13.82
CA PHE A 47 -7.33 12.78 15.00
C PHE A 47 -8.19 13.24 16.19
N THR A 48 -9.48 13.47 15.96
CA THR A 48 -10.41 14.00 16.97
C THR A 48 -11.68 13.16 16.98
N ALA A 49 -12.02 12.57 18.13
CA ALA A 49 -13.25 11.78 18.33
C ALA A 49 -14.52 12.66 18.46
N SER A 50 -14.53 13.84 17.85
CA SER A 50 -15.66 14.78 17.88
C SER A 50 -16.26 14.87 16.47
N PRO A 51 -17.59 15.02 16.31
CA PRO A 51 -18.20 15.06 14.99
C PRO A 51 -17.81 16.34 14.26
N ALA A 52 -16.69 16.31 13.54
CA ALA A 52 -16.35 17.37 12.59
C ALA A 52 -17.39 17.41 11.46
N GLY A 53 -17.68 18.58 10.90
CA GLY A 53 -18.64 18.73 9.80
C GLY A 53 -18.26 17.97 8.54
N THR A 54 -19.08 18.07 7.48
CA THR A 54 -18.77 17.48 6.17
C THR A 54 -17.53 18.12 5.54
N ALA A 55 -16.62 17.32 4.99
CA ALA A 55 -15.44 17.85 4.31
C ALA A 55 -15.84 18.66 3.06
N THR A 56 -15.40 19.92 2.98
CA THR A 56 -15.74 20.83 1.86
C THR A 56 -14.74 20.74 0.69
N ALA A 57 -13.60 20.07 0.89
CA ALA A 57 -12.54 19.93 -0.11
C ALA A 57 -11.91 18.54 -0.11
N PHE A 58 -11.67 17.99 -1.31
CA PHE A 58 -11.05 16.68 -1.52
C PHE A 58 -9.69 16.51 -0.79
N TRP A 59 -8.90 17.57 -0.73
CA TRP A 59 -7.60 17.59 -0.05
C TRP A 59 -7.67 17.64 1.47
N GLY A 60 -8.81 18.03 2.05
CA GLY A 60 -9.08 17.98 3.49
C GLY A 60 -9.75 16.68 3.93
N SER A 61 -9.90 15.71 3.03
CA SER A 61 -10.65 14.47 3.26
C SER A 61 -9.74 13.24 3.31
N VAL A 62 -10.24 12.13 3.87
CA VAL A 62 -9.57 10.81 3.88
C VAL A 62 -9.25 10.30 2.46
N ALA A 63 -9.89 10.84 1.43
CA ALA A 63 -9.55 10.59 0.02
C ALA A 63 -8.14 11.06 -0.39
N ALA A 64 -7.59 12.09 0.26
CA ALA A 64 -6.27 12.64 -0.06
C ALA A 64 -5.12 11.65 0.16
N PRO A 65 -4.97 11.00 1.34
CA PRO A 65 -3.93 9.99 1.52
C PRO A 65 -4.10 8.78 0.59
N LEU A 66 -5.32 8.36 0.24
CA LEU A 66 -5.55 7.29 -0.74
C LEU A 66 -5.07 7.67 -2.15
N ALA A 67 -5.24 8.93 -2.55
CA ALA A 67 -4.68 9.44 -3.79
C ALA A 67 -3.14 9.41 -3.78
N VAL A 68 -2.52 9.72 -2.63
CA VAL A 68 -1.07 9.61 -2.42
C VAL A 68 -0.62 8.15 -2.58
N VAL A 69 -1.37 7.17 -2.07
CA VAL A 69 -1.06 5.74 -2.29
C VAL A 69 -1.06 5.40 -3.78
N GLY A 70 -2.05 5.88 -4.54
CA GLY A 70 -2.11 5.69 -5.99
C GLY A 70 -0.88 6.26 -6.70
N LEU A 71 -0.48 7.49 -6.34
CA LEU A 71 0.71 8.16 -6.85
C LEU A 71 2.00 7.41 -6.51
N LEU A 72 2.19 7.01 -5.25
CA LEU A 72 3.34 6.24 -4.80
C LEU A 72 3.37 4.86 -5.46
N GLY A 73 2.22 4.22 -5.62
CA GLY A 73 2.09 2.94 -6.34
C GLY A 73 2.50 3.07 -7.80
N ALA A 74 2.00 4.09 -8.50
CA ALA A 74 2.36 4.38 -9.88
C ALA A 74 3.85 4.67 -10.03
N LEU A 75 4.38 5.57 -9.21
CA LEU A 75 5.78 5.96 -9.22
C LEU A 75 6.70 4.77 -8.89
N GLY A 76 6.35 4.00 -7.85
CA GLY A 76 7.08 2.83 -7.41
C GLY A 76 7.06 1.69 -8.43
N ALA A 77 5.96 1.53 -9.17
CA ALA A 77 5.85 0.54 -10.24
C ALA A 77 6.68 0.94 -11.47
N VAL A 78 6.64 2.21 -11.88
CA VAL A 78 7.43 2.75 -13.01
C VAL A 78 8.93 2.68 -12.71
N LEU A 79 9.34 3.16 -11.53
CA LEU A 79 10.74 3.15 -11.10
C LEU A 79 11.21 1.75 -10.66
N ARG A 80 10.28 0.81 -10.46
CA ARG A 80 10.52 -0.53 -9.87
C ARG A 80 11.23 -0.46 -8.52
N PHE A 81 10.95 0.59 -7.75
CA PHE A 81 11.61 0.85 -6.49
C PHE A 81 10.74 0.35 -5.34
N ARG A 82 11.15 -0.77 -4.72
CA ARG A 82 10.38 -1.45 -3.67
C ARG A 82 10.04 -0.53 -2.49
N PHE A 83 10.90 0.43 -2.20
CA PHE A 83 10.76 1.28 -1.02
C PHE A 83 9.60 2.26 -1.21
N ILE A 84 9.43 2.81 -2.42
CA ILE A 84 8.31 3.69 -2.75
C ILE A 84 6.99 2.89 -2.71
N LEU A 85 6.97 1.66 -3.21
CA LEU A 85 5.80 0.78 -3.11
C LEU A 85 5.46 0.44 -1.65
N GLY A 86 6.48 0.14 -0.83
CA GLY A 86 6.32 -0.10 0.59
C GLY A 86 5.79 1.12 1.34
N LEU A 87 6.27 2.33 0.99
CA LEU A 87 5.78 3.59 1.54
C LEU A 87 4.30 3.80 1.18
N GLY A 88 3.91 3.55 -0.08
CA GLY A 88 2.50 3.60 -0.49
C GLY A 88 1.63 2.62 0.29
N TRP A 89 2.10 1.39 0.50
CA TRP A 89 1.41 0.40 1.31
C TRP A 89 1.29 0.83 2.79
N LEU A 90 2.35 1.41 3.36
CA LEU A 90 2.35 1.94 4.72
C LEU A 90 1.32 3.06 4.88
N VAL A 91 1.30 4.03 3.96
CA VAL A 91 0.34 5.14 3.98
C VAL A 91 -1.09 4.61 3.90
N GLY A 92 -1.38 3.70 2.96
CA GLY A 92 -2.73 3.15 2.80
C GLY A 92 -3.19 2.33 4.00
N SER A 93 -2.32 1.50 4.55
CA SER A 93 -2.63 0.71 5.76
C SER A 93 -2.82 1.58 7.00
N ALA A 94 -1.97 2.60 7.19
CA ALA A 94 -2.12 3.55 8.29
C ALA A 94 -3.44 4.33 8.19
N THR A 95 -3.77 4.84 7.00
CA THR A 95 -5.05 5.53 6.78
C THR A 95 -6.24 4.63 7.06
N PHE A 96 -6.23 3.39 6.54
CA PHE A 96 -7.32 2.44 6.76
C PHE A 96 -7.44 2.03 8.25
N ALA A 97 -6.31 1.78 8.92
CA ALA A 97 -6.29 1.42 10.33
C ALA A 97 -6.78 2.55 11.23
N LEU A 98 -6.35 3.79 10.96
CA LEU A 98 -6.78 4.97 11.70
C LEU A 98 -8.29 5.22 11.53
N TRP A 99 -8.79 5.07 10.30
CA TRP A 99 -10.21 5.10 10.00
C TRP A 99 -10.98 4.04 10.78
N ALA A 100 -10.56 2.77 10.69
CA ALA A 100 -11.24 1.67 11.38
C ALA A 100 -11.26 1.85 12.90
N LEU A 101 -10.14 2.30 13.48
CA LEU A 101 -10.03 2.58 14.90
C LEU A 101 -10.98 3.69 15.34
N MET A 102 -11.07 4.79 14.59
CA MET A 102 -12.01 5.87 14.89
C MET A 102 -13.48 5.44 14.73
N SER A 103 -13.80 4.64 13.73
CA SER A 103 -15.15 4.06 13.57
C SER A 103 -15.55 3.19 14.78
N ILE A 104 -14.61 2.41 15.33
CA ILE A 104 -14.82 1.60 16.53
C ILE A 104 -15.02 2.47 17.77
N ILE A 105 -14.16 3.47 17.97
CA ILE A 105 -14.24 4.40 19.13
C ILE A 105 -15.53 5.23 19.07
N GLY A 106 -15.97 5.62 17.87
CA GLY A 106 -17.22 6.35 17.66
C GLY A 106 -18.49 5.54 17.90
N GLY A 107 -18.39 4.25 18.24
CA GLY A 107 -19.54 3.39 18.57
C GLY A 107 -20.39 2.95 17.38
N ASN A 108 -20.03 3.36 16.16
CA ASN A 108 -20.75 3.06 14.92
C ASN A 108 -20.15 1.82 14.21
N TRP A 109 -19.74 0.79 14.95
CA TRP A 109 -19.12 -0.39 14.35
C TRP A 109 -20.12 -1.55 14.29
N SER A 110 -20.72 -1.73 13.12
CA SER A 110 -21.48 -2.93 12.77
C SER A 110 -20.85 -3.63 11.54
N PRO A 111 -20.57 -4.94 11.59
CA PRO A 111 -20.01 -5.68 10.47
C PRO A 111 -20.92 -5.65 9.22
N ASP A 112 -22.22 -5.43 9.39
CA ASP A 112 -23.20 -5.33 8.28
C ASP A 112 -23.17 -3.96 7.58
N GLY A 113 -22.54 -2.95 8.20
CA GLY A 113 -22.43 -1.60 7.62
C GLY A 113 -21.26 -1.43 6.65
N LEU A 114 -20.34 -2.40 6.57
CA LEU A 114 -19.18 -2.39 5.69
C LEU A 114 -19.59 -2.59 4.23
N THR A 115 -19.40 -1.56 3.41
CA THR A 115 -19.75 -1.60 1.99
C THR A 115 -18.56 -1.96 1.10
N ALA A 116 -18.83 -2.12 -0.20
CA ALA A 116 -17.85 -2.57 -1.19
C ALA A 116 -16.56 -1.73 -1.24
N GLY A 117 -16.59 -0.44 -0.87
CA GLY A 117 -15.41 0.41 -0.88
C GLY A 117 -14.35 0.02 0.14
N ALA A 118 -14.74 -0.36 1.36
CA ALA A 118 -13.80 -0.81 2.38
C ALA A 118 -13.15 -2.13 1.96
N TRP A 119 -13.94 -3.07 1.41
CA TRP A 119 -13.44 -4.33 0.86
C TRP A 119 -12.51 -4.11 -0.34
N LEU A 120 -12.78 -3.12 -1.19
CA LEU A 120 -11.91 -2.73 -2.29
C LEU A 120 -10.56 -2.20 -1.79
N CYS A 121 -10.56 -1.38 -0.73
CA CYS A 121 -9.34 -0.87 -0.11
C CYS A 121 -8.49 -2.03 0.46
N LEU A 122 -9.13 -2.92 1.23
CA LEU A 122 -8.47 -4.03 1.91
C LEU A 122 -7.89 -5.04 0.91
N SER A 123 -8.66 -5.40 -0.12
CA SER A 123 -8.18 -6.23 -1.22
C SER A 123 -7.08 -5.55 -2.04
N GLY A 124 -7.20 -4.25 -2.31
CA GLY A 124 -6.18 -3.45 -2.98
C GLY A 124 -4.85 -3.42 -2.21
N LEU A 125 -4.89 -3.27 -0.89
CA LEU A 125 -3.71 -3.34 -0.01
C LEU A 125 -3.05 -4.73 -0.04
N ALA A 126 -3.85 -5.79 -0.03
CA ALA A 126 -3.35 -7.16 -0.13
C ALA A 126 -2.69 -7.43 -1.50
N VAL A 127 -3.30 -6.95 -2.59
CA VAL A 127 -2.73 -7.05 -3.95
C VAL A 127 -1.43 -6.24 -4.05
N LEU A 128 -1.39 -5.02 -3.50
CA LEU A 128 -0.21 -4.18 -3.45
C LEU A 128 0.94 -4.90 -2.73
N LEU A 129 0.66 -5.47 -1.56
CA LEU A 129 1.63 -6.25 -0.78
C LEU A 129 2.12 -7.48 -1.53
N GLY A 130 1.21 -8.23 -2.17
CA GLY A 130 1.54 -9.39 -3.00
C GLY A 130 2.48 -9.02 -4.16
N GLY A 131 2.25 -7.87 -4.81
CA GLY A 131 3.13 -7.34 -5.85
C GLY A 131 4.53 -7.00 -5.34
N ILE A 132 4.63 -6.38 -4.15
CA ILE A 132 5.89 -6.05 -3.49
C ILE A 132 6.68 -7.33 -3.17
N LEU A 133 6.04 -8.32 -2.54
CA LEU A 133 6.67 -9.59 -2.19
C LEU A 133 7.10 -10.39 -3.44
N GLY A 134 6.30 -10.35 -4.50
CA GLY A 134 6.57 -11.02 -5.78
C GLY A 134 7.84 -10.53 -6.48
N MET A 135 8.32 -9.31 -6.19
CA MET A 135 9.58 -8.80 -6.73
C MET A 135 10.84 -9.51 -6.19
N GLY A 136 10.73 -10.17 -5.04
CA GLY A 136 11.79 -10.97 -4.40
C GLY A 136 12.96 -10.15 -3.82
N PRO A 137 13.70 -10.73 -2.84
CA PRO A 137 14.90 -10.10 -2.28
C PRO A 137 15.98 -9.94 -3.36
N ARG A 138 16.74 -8.83 -3.29
CA ARG A 138 17.90 -8.63 -4.15
C ARG A 138 18.92 -9.62 -3.63
N LYS A 139 19.24 -10.68 -4.38
CA LYS A 139 20.43 -11.48 -4.10
C LYS A 139 21.62 -10.56 -4.36
N GLU A 140 22.02 -9.80 -3.34
CA GLU A 140 23.38 -9.31 -3.25
C GLU A 140 24.23 -10.55 -3.16
N GLY A 141 24.82 -10.92 -4.30
CA GLY A 141 25.96 -11.81 -4.28
C GLY A 141 27.03 -11.07 -3.50
N VAL A 142 27.04 -11.26 -2.19
CA VAL A 142 28.26 -11.13 -1.42
C VAL A 142 29.11 -12.29 -1.91
N GLU A 143 29.78 -12.09 -3.05
CA GLU A 143 31.03 -12.77 -3.35
C GLU A 143 31.96 -12.38 -2.20
N ALA A 144 31.85 -13.10 -1.10
CA ALA A 144 32.84 -13.04 -0.06
C ALA A 144 34.15 -13.47 -0.74
N PRO A 145 35.20 -12.63 -0.78
CA PRO A 145 36.52 -13.05 -1.23
C PRO A 145 37.15 -13.96 -0.16
N LEU A 146 36.55 -15.14 0.08
CA LEU A 146 37.09 -16.16 0.97
C LEU A 146 38.07 -17.10 0.24
N SER A 147 38.24 -16.96 -1.09
CA SER A 147 39.28 -17.67 -1.84
C SER A 147 40.68 -17.05 -1.71
N VAL A 148 40.85 -15.99 -0.92
CA VAL A 148 42.18 -15.37 -0.66
C VAL A 148 43.00 -16.20 0.33
N PHE A 149 42.36 -17.14 1.07
CA PHE A 149 43.03 -17.95 2.09
C PHE A 149 43.23 -19.42 1.72
N GLU A 150 42.83 -19.85 0.52
CA GLU A 150 43.06 -21.21 0.02
C GLU A 150 44.40 -21.29 -0.73
N GLY A 151 45.50 -20.93 -0.05
CA GLY A 151 46.85 -21.16 -0.52
C GLY A 151 47.43 -22.38 0.20
N ASP A 152 47.76 -23.44 -0.53
CA ASP A 152 48.46 -24.61 0.02
C ASP A 152 49.74 -24.16 0.76
N PRO A 153 50.03 -24.68 1.98
CA PRO A 153 51.29 -24.39 2.64
C PRO A 153 52.46 -24.97 1.82
N PRO A 154 53.60 -24.25 1.73
CA PRO A 154 54.76 -24.74 0.99
C PRO A 154 55.27 -26.06 1.61
N GLN A 155 55.46 -27.06 0.73
CA GLN A 155 56.05 -28.38 1.04
C GLN A 155 57.54 -28.26 1.38
#